data_AF-A0AAJ8MVG0-F1
#
_entry.id   AF-A0AAJ8MVG0-F1
#
_cell.length_a   1.000
_cell.length_b   1.000
_cell.length_c   1.000
_cell.angle_alpha   90.00
_cell.angle_beta   90.00
_cell.angle_gamma   90.00
#
_symmetry.space_group_name_H-M   'P 1'
#
loop_
_entity.id
_entity.type
_entity.pdbx_description
1 polymer ?
#
loop_
_entity_poly.entity_id
_entity_poly.type
_entity_poly.pdbx_seq_one_letter_code
_entity_poly.pdbx_strand_id
1 'polypeptide(L)'
;MSALTSLPADGELEPFSPAIRKRYSAYQKQLDLINQYEGGLARFSEGYKTMGFQVDDQAGVTYREWAPNATAARLIGDFSEFTCPVTR
;
A
#
# COMPACT_ATOMS: atom_id res chain seq x y z
N MET A 1 -12.05 10.46 21.61
CA MET A 1 -12.04 9.44 22.69
C MET A 1 -13.28 8.52 22.58
N SER A 2 -13.46 7.72 21.51
CA SER A 2 -14.72 6.96 21.36
C SER A 2 -14.61 5.59 20.68
N ALA A 3 -13.45 4.95 20.67
CA ALA A 3 -13.33 3.66 19.97
C ALA A 3 -12.82 2.50 20.83
N LEU A 4 -12.66 2.70 22.14
CA LEU A 4 -12.35 1.63 23.10
C LEU A 4 -13.56 1.24 23.96
N THR A 5 -14.74 1.79 23.66
CA THR A 5 -15.96 1.62 24.48
C THR A 5 -16.62 0.26 24.33
N SER A 6 -16.14 -0.61 23.43
CA SER A 6 -16.68 -1.97 23.26
C SER A 6 -15.56 -3.00 23.14
N LEU A 7 -14.68 -3.07 24.13
CA LEU A 7 -14.27 -4.40 24.55
C LEU A 7 -15.53 -5.00 25.18
N PRO A 8 -16.06 -6.13 24.70
CA PRO A 8 -17.15 -6.77 25.42
C PRO A 8 -16.69 -6.93 26.87
N ALA A 9 -17.63 -6.79 27.81
CA ALA A 9 -17.41 -7.02 29.23
C ALA A 9 -17.18 -8.51 29.51
N ASP A 10 -16.38 -9.17 28.67
CA ASP A 10 -15.93 -10.53 28.79
C ASP A 10 -14.72 -10.47 29.71
N GLY A 11 -14.91 -10.79 30.99
CA GLY A 11 -13.84 -10.78 31.99
C GLY A 11 -12.60 -11.58 31.57
N GLU A 12 -12.77 -12.58 30.70
CA GLU A 12 -11.71 -13.41 30.11
C GLU A 12 -10.70 -12.63 29.26
N LEU A 13 -11.10 -11.49 28.69
CA LEU A 13 -10.22 -10.66 27.86
C LEU A 13 -9.50 -9.58 28.66
N GLU A 14 -9.88 -9.36 29.92
CA GLU A 14 -9.29 -8.35 30.80
C GLU A 14 -7.75 -8.47 30.84
N PRO A 15 -7.16 -9.67 31.09
CA PRO A 15 -5.71 -9.79 31.23
C PRO A 15 -4.94 -9.42 29.96
N PHE A 16 -5.61 -9.45 28.80
CA PHE A 16 -5.04 -9.12 27.49
C PHE A 16 -5.29 -7.68 27.06
N SER A 17 -6.06 -6.91 27.83
CA SER A 17 -6.44 -5.52 27.52
C SER A 17 -5.25 -4.62 27.15
N PRO A 18 -4.08 -4.67 27.83
CA PRO A 18 -2.94 -3.86 27.45
C PRO A 18 -2.46 -4.15 26.02
N ALA A 19 -2.41 -5.42 25.63
CA ALA A 19 -2.00 -5.85 24.30
C ALA A 19 -3.03 -5.41 23.24
N ILE A 20 -4.32 -5.54 23.54
CA ILE A 20 -5.40 -5.13 22.63
C ILE A 20 -5.37 -3.60 22.41
N ARG A 21 -5.23 -2.81 23.48
CA ARG A 21 -5.10 -1.35 23.38
C ARG A 21 -3.89 -0.94 22.55
N LYS A 22 -2.75 -1.63 22.72
CA LYS A 22 -1.54 -1.37 21.93
C LYS A 22 -1.78 -1.62 20.43
N ARG A 23 -2.41 -2.74 20.06
CA ARG A 23 -2.75 -3.07 18.67
C ARG A 23 -3.72 -2.04 18.08
N TYR A 24 -4.74 -1.65 18.84
CA TYR A 24 -5.71 -0.67 18.41
C TYR A 24 -5.07 0.71 18.18
N SER A 25 -4.17 1.14 19.08
CA SER A 25 -3.40 2.38 18.89
C SER A 25 -2.49 2.33 17.66
N ALA A 26 -1.83 1.20 17.39
CA ALA A 26 -1.03 1.04 16.18
C ALA A 26 -1.87 1.08 14.91
N TYR A 27 -3.03 0.42 14.92
CA TYR A 27 -4.02 0.50 13.83
C TYR A 27 -4.46 1.95 13.58
N GLN A 28 -4.87 2.67 14.62
CA GLN A 28 -5.33 4.04 14.48
C GLN A 28 -4.25 4.94 13.91
N LYS A 29 -3.00 4.82 14.39
CA LYS A 29 -1.85 5.56 13.84
C LYS A 29 -1.68 5.29 12.34
N GLN A 30 -1.75 4.03 11.91
CA GLN A 30 -1.61 3.69 10.50
C GLN A 30 -2.78 4.21 9.67
N LEU A 31 -4.01 4.11 10.18
CA LEU A 31 -5.20 4.64 9.54
C LEU A 31 -5.13 6.15 9.37
N ASP A 32 -4.65 6.87 10.39
CA ASP A 32 -4.49 8.33 10.35
C ASP A 32 -3.47 8.72 9.27
N LEU A 33 -2.36 7.99 9.14
CA LEU A 33 -1.38 8.21 8.06
C LEU A 33 -1.99 7.96 6.68
N ILE A 34 -2.71 6.85 6.49
CA ILE A 34 -3.39 6.54 5.21
C ILE A 34 -4.43 7.63 4.88
N ASN A 35 -5.22 8.07 5.85
CA ASN A 35 -6.19 9.14 5.64
C ASN A 35 -5.51 10.45 5.25
N GLN A 36 -4.41 10.80 5.92
CA GLN A 36 -3.68 12.04 5.70
C GLN A 36 -2.99 12.08 4.33
N TYR A 37 -2.30 11.00 3.94
CA TYR A 37 -1.42 11.00 2.76
C TYR A 37 -2.07 10.38 1.52
N GLU A 38 -2.99 9.42 1.70
CA GLU A 38 -3.54 8.63 0.59
C GLU A 38 -5.03 8.93 0.34
N GLY A 39 -5.65 9.77 1.16
CA GLY A 39 -7.08 10.12 1.04
C GLY A 39 -8.02 8.99 1.48
N GLY A 40 -7.53 8.10 2.35
CA GLY A 40 -8.31 7.05 3.00
C GLY A 40 -8.23 5.69 2.32
N LEU A 41 -8.74 4.67 3.02
CA LEU A 41 -8.56 3.26 2.65
C LEU A 41 -9.09 2.91 1.26
N ALA A 42 -10.23 3.49 0.86
CA ALA A 42 -10.83 3.23 -0.45
C ALA A 42 -9.96 3.74 -1.60
N ARG A 43 -9.35 4.92 -1.46
CA ARG A 43 -8.44 5.46 -2.48
C ARG A 43 -7.09 4.75 -2.45
N PHE A 44 -6.57 4.45 -1.26
CA PHE A 44 -5.30 3.73 -1.10
C PHE A 44 -5.34 2.32 -1.70
N SER A 45 -6.48 1.61 -1.60
CA SER A 45 -6.63 0.25 -2.16
C SER A 45 -6.69 0.21 -3.68
N GLU A 46 -6.84 1.36 -4.35
CA GLU A 46 -6.84 1.48 -5.81
C GLU A 46 -5.43 1.58 -6.41
N GLY A 47 -4.39 1.18 -5.67
CA GLY A 47 -3.01 1.20 -6.15
C GLY A 47 -2.80 0.52 -7.51
N TYR A 48 -3.59 -0.52 -7.82
CA TYR A 48 -3.59 -1.21 -9.12
C TYR A 48 -3.97 -0.33 -10.32
N LYS A 49 -4.55 0.86 -10.11
CA LYS A 49 -4.82 1.84 -11.17
C LYS A 49 -3.61 2.71 -11.51
N THR A 50 -2.55 2.67 -10.69
CA THR A 50 -1.38 3.55 -10.83
C THR A 50 -0.05 2.81 -10.84
N MET A 51 0.03 1.65 -10.19
CA MET A 51 1.15 0.72 -10.23
C MET A 51 0.96 -0.27 -11.39
N GLY A 52 2.06 -0.89 -11.84
CA GLY A 52 2.06 -1.79 -12.99
C GLY A 52 1.85 -1.05 -14.31
N PHE A 53 1.31 -1.75 -15.31
CA PHE A 53 1.04 -1.22 -16.64
C PHE A 53 -0.34 -0.56 -16.72
N GLN A 54 -0.38 0.67 -17.23
CA GLN A 54 -1.60 1.43 -17.49
C GLN A 54 -1.55 2.00 -18.90
N VAL A 55 -2.63 1.86 -19.65
CA VAL A 55 -2.80 2.45 -20.99
C VAL A 55 -3.59 3.74 -20.85
N ASP A 56 -3.11 4.83 -21.44
CA ASP A 56 -3.82 6.11 -21.47
C ASP A 56 -4.76 6.23 -22.68
N ASP A 57 -5.60 7.26 -22.69
CA ASP A 57 -6.58 7.52 -23.75
C ASP A 57 -5.93 7.87 -25.11
N GLN A 58 -4.62 8.16 -25.11
CA GLN A 58 -3.82 8.45 -26.30
C GLN A 58 -3.00 7.23 -26.76
N ALA A 59 -3.30 6.04 -26.23
CA ALA A 59 -2.59 4.78 -26.47
C ALA A 59 -1.12 4.76 -26.03
N GLY A 60 -0.72 5.66 -25.12
CA GLY A 60 0.54 5.57 -24.38
C GLY A 60 0.47 4.50 -23.28
N VAL A 61 1.63 3.95 -22.90
CA VAL A 61 1.74 2.97 -21.81
C VAL A 61 2.64 3.54 -20.72
N THR A 62 2.09 3.69 -19.50
CA THR A 62 2.86 4.01 -18.30
C THR A 62 3.10 2.73 -17.51
N TYR A 63 4.36 2.50 -17.13
CA TYR A 63 4.74 1.44 -16.18
C TYR A 63 5.29 2.06 -14.89
N ARG A 64 4.81 1.58 -13.72
CA ARG A 64 5.29 2.03 -12.41
C ARG A 64 5.53 0.86 -11.48
N GLU A 65 6.74 0.80 -10.92
CA GLU A 65 7.16 -0.24 -9.98
C GLU A 65 7.80 0.38 -8.74
N TRP A 66 7.59 -0.22 -7.58
CA TRP A 66 8.27 0.20 -6.36
C TRP A 66 9.52 -0.66 -6.16
N ALA A 67 10.68 -0.10 -6.51
CA ALA A 67 11.97 -0.77 -6.40
C ALA A 67 13.03 0.18 -5.80
N PRO A 68 12.89 0.59 -4.52
CA PRO A 68 13.69 1.66 -3.92
C PRO A 68 15.19 1.35 -3.83
N ASN A 69 15.57 0.08 -3.87
CA ASN A 69 16.95 -0.37 -3.80
C ASN A 69 17.53 -0.78 -5.17
N ALA A 70 16.82 -0.56 -6.27
CA ALA A 70 17.32 -0.88 -7.60
C ALA A 70 18.30 0.20 -8.09
N THR A 71 19.51 -0.22 -8.50
CA THR A 71 20.49 0.69 -9.11
C THR A 71 20.11 1.08 -10.54
N ALA A 72 19.40 0.20 -11.23
CA ALA A 72 18.85 0.42 -12.56
C ALA A 72 17.62 -0.48 -12.75
N ALA A 73 16.67 -0.04 -13.56
CA ALA A 73 15.51 -0.81 -13.96
C ALA A 73 15.33 -0.73 -15.47
N ARG A 74 14.84 -1.82 -16.07
CA ARG A 74 14.49 -1.87 -17.49
C ARG A 74 13.22 -2.68 -17.67
N LEU A 75 12.46 -2.31 -18.69
CA LEU A 75 11.26 -3.01 -19.12
C LEU A 75 11.63 -3.90 -20.31
N ILE A 76 11.41 -5.21 -20.18
CA ILE A 76 11.81 -6.22 -21.18
C ILE A 76 10.63 -7.17 -21.40
N GLY A 77 10.41 -7.58 -22.65
CA GLY A 77 9.41 -8.58 -23.00
C GLY A 77 9.41 -8.86 -24.51
N ASP A 78 8.33 -9.47 -25.01
CA ASP A 78 8.17 -9.74 -26.45
C ASP A 78 8.35 -8.48 -27.31
N PHE A 79 7.86 -7.33 -26.84
CA PHE A 79 7.98 -6.03 -27.52
C PHE A 79 9.42 -5.52 -27.66
N SER A 80 10.36 -6.11 -26.92
CA SER A 80 11.79 -5.81 -26.99
C SER A 80 12.61 -7.04 -27.42
N GLU A 81 11.97 -8.08 -27.94
CA GLU A 81 12.61 -9.36 -28.29
C GLU A 81 13.39 -9.99 -27.12
N PHE A 82 12.94 -9.73 -25.88
CA PHE A 82 13.66 -10.07 -24.65
C PHE A 82 15.08 -9.51 -24.54
N THR A 83 15.41 -8.49 -25.35
CA THR A 83 16.72 -7.85 -25.31
C THR A 83 16.74 -6.65 -24.37
N CYS A 84 17.92 -6.43 -23.79
CA CYS A 84 18.24 -5.34 -22.88
C CYS A 84 19.44 -4.58 -23.50
N PRO A 85 19.21 -3.53 -24.30
CA PRO A 85 20.31 -2.78 -24.85
C PRO A 85 21.07 -2.08 -23.72
N VAL A 86 22.34 -2.43 -23.55
CA VAL A 86 23.24 -1.72 -22.65
C VAL A 86 23.61 -0.42 -23.33
N THR A 87 22.97 0.69 -22.93
CA THR A 87 23.49 2.02 -23.24
C THR A 87 24.86 2.16 -22.56
N ARG A 88 25.93 2.26 -23.36
CA ARG A 88 27.28 2.62 -22.90
C ARG A 88 27.30 4.05 -22.37
#